data_AF-A0A9W7LRR0-F1
#
_entry.id   AF-A0A9W7LRR0-F1
#
_cell.length_a   1.000
_cell.length_b   1.000
_cell.length_c   1.000
_cell.angle_alpha   90.00
_cell.angle_beta   90.00
_cell.angle_gamma   90.00
#
_symmetry.space_group_name_H-M   'P 1'
#
loop_
_entity.id
_entity.type
_entity.pdbx_description
1 polymer ?
#
loop_
_entity_poly.entity_id
_entity_poly.type
_entity_poly.pdbx_seq_one_letter_code
_entity_poly.pdbx_strand_id
1 'polypeptide(L)'
;MKMAASVVPSRLILFLLFTYFAVVSSATSTTTTLRRHTGFLYSRTRGRCTPQFWSSRREAWPRMVPHGSTVLKVFGSRASERFRSDMTLLEARAVNEEGEVFSELLKQASAALLNSYARKGYPYSAWEVKTLMIQGLVSEGAAARLTKRFSVANDACI
;
A
#
# COMPACT_ATOMS: atom_id res chain seq x y z
N MET A 1 63.16 -10.46 -7.99
CA MET A 1 62.83 -11.18 -9.24
C MET A 1 61.32 -11.34 -9.31
N LYS A 2 60.67 -10.71 -10.29
CA LYS A 2 59.21 -10.79 -10.51
C LYS A 2 58.90 -12.01 -11.36
N MET A 3 58.00 -12.88 -10.93
CA MET A 3 57.33 -13.85 -11.80
C MET A 3 55.86 -13.47 -11.89
N ALA A 4 55.44 -13.04 -13.08
CA ALA A 4 54.05 -12.78 -13.41
C ALA A 4 53.39 -14.10 -13.80
N ALA A 5 52.47 -14.60 -12.98
CA ALA A 5 51.58 -15.68 -13.38
C ALA A 5 50.35 -15.06 -14.07
N SER A 6 50.30 -15.14 -15.40
CA SER A 6 49.10 -14.81 -16.16
C SER A 6 48.07 -15.91 -15.96
N VAL A 7 46.99 -15.61 -15.25
CA VAL A 7 45.81 -16.48 -15.17
C VAL A 7 44.91 -16.11 -16.36
N VAL A 8 44.98 -16.90 -17.44
CA VAL A 8 44.05 -16.79 -18.56
C VAL A 8 42.85 -17.70 -18.25
N PRO A 9 41.65 -17.16 -17.94
CA PRO A 9 40.49 -18.01 -17.72
C PRO A 9 40.04 -18.63 -19.04
N SER A 10 39.97 -19.97 -19.06
CA SER A 10 39.49 -20.76 -20.19
C SER A 10 38.09 -20.32 -20.62
N ARG A 11 37.88 -20.11 -21.93
CA ARG A 11 36.60 -19.64 -22.49
C ARG A 11 35.40 -20.52 -22.09
N LEU A 12 35.65 -21.79 -21.74
CA LEU A 12 34.62 -22.71 -21.25
C LEU A 12 33.97 -22.26 -19.93
N ILE A 13 34.74 -21.64 -19.03
CA ILE A 13 34.27 -21.21 -17.70
C ILE A 13 33.35 -19.98 -17.82
N LEU A 14 33.65 -19.08 -18.76
CA LEU A 14 32.80 -17.94 -19.10
C LEU A 14 31.47 -18.37 -19.72
N PHE A 15 31.46 -19.41 -20.56
CA PHE A 15 30.21 -19.94 -21.12
C PHE A 15 29.32 -20.60 -20.06
N LEU A 16 29.89 -21.37 -19.13
CA LEU A 16 29.13 -22.03 -18.06
C LEU A 16 28.44 -21.03 -17.11
N LEU A 17 29.09 -19.90 -16.80
CA LEU A 17 28.49 -18.83 -15.98
C LEU A 17 27.38 -18.07 -16.72
N PHE A 18 27.48 -17.91 -18.05
CA PHE A 18 26.46 -17.23 -18.84
C PHE A 18 25.18 -18.07 -19.01
N THR A 19 25.29 -19.40 -19.07
CA THR A 19 24.13 -20.30 -19.20
C THR A 19 23.33 -20.47 -17.90
N TYR A 20 23.92 -20.19 -16.74
CA TYR A 20 23.24 -20.33 -15.44
C TYR A 20 22.28 -19.16 -15.13
N PHE A 21 22.47 -17.99 -15.76
CA PHE A 21 21.58 -16.82 -15.57
C PHE A 21 20.41 -16.75 -16.55
N ALA A 22 20.30 -17.67 -17.52
CA ALA A 22 19.27 -17.61 -18.57
C ALA A 22 18.01 -18.46 -18.28
N VAL A 23 17.97 -19.22 -17.18
CA VAL A 23 16.86 -20.12 -16.85
C VAL A 23 16.31 -19.80 -15.47
N VAL A 24 15.47 -18.77 -15.39
CA VAL A 24 14.25 -18.63 -14.54
C VAL A 24 13.78 -17.19 -14.73
N SER A 25 13.12 -16.95 -15.86
CA SER A 25 12.23 -15.80 -16.06
C SER A 25 11.01 -16.32 -16.80
N SER A 26 10.24 -17.16 -16.11
CA SER A 26 8.89 -17.54 -16.55
C SER A 26 7.93 -16.44 -16.08
N ALA A 27 7.95 -15.30 -16.77
CA ALA A 27 6.90 -14.31 -16.64
C ALA A 27 5.67 -14.86 -17.38
N THR A 28 4.64 -15.24 -16.61
CA THR A 28 3.33 -15.60 -17.12
C THR A 28 2.69 -14.37 -17.77
N SER A 29 2.85 -14.24 -19.08
CA SER A 29 2.10 -13.29 -19.89
C SER A 29 0.65 -13.76 -19.98
N THR A 30 -0.23 -13.22 -19.15
CA THR A 30 -1.68 -13.33 -19.36
C THR A 30 -2.04 -12.53 -20.61
N THR A 31 -2.20 -13.23 -21.72
CA THR A 31 -2.77 -12.71 -22.97
C THR A 31 -4.19 -12.20 -22.73
N THR A 32 -4.33 -10.90 -22.50
CA THR A 32 -5.59 -10.20 -22.74
C THR A 32 -5.61 -9.77 -24.21
N THR A 33 -6.52 -10.35 -24.98
CA THR A 33 -6.80 -9.94 -26.36
C THR A 33 -7.38 -8.53 -26.38
N LEU A 34 -6.52 -7.52 -26.45
CA LEU A 34 -6.91 -6.13 -26.64
C LEU A 34 -6.97 -5.84 -28.14
N ARG A 35 -8.19 -5.65 -28.65
CA ARG A 35 -8.43 -5.11 -29.99
C ARG A 35 -7.62 -3.82 -30.15
N ARG A 36 -6.78 -3.78 -31.19
CA ARG A 36 -6.06 -2.56 -31.62
C ARG A 36 -7.07 -1.45 -31.88
N HIS A 37 -7.13 -0.47 -30.99
CA HIS A 37 -7.46 0.90 -31.30
C HIS A 37 -6.27 1.73 -30.83
N THR A 38 -5.53 2.29 -31.78
CA THR A 38 -4.41 3.19 -31.53
C THR A 38 -4.96 4.55 -31.10
N GLY A 39 -5.15 4.69 -29.79
CA GLY A 39 -5.33 5.95 -29.08
C GLY A 39 -4.80 5.74 -27.68
N PHE A 40 -3.91 6.59 -27.20
CA PHE A 40 -3.47 6.56 -25.80
C PHE A 40 -4.66 6.95 -24.92
N LEU A 41 -5.48 5.96 -24.54
CA LEU A 41 -6.44 6.13 -23.47
C LEU A 41 -5.64 6.24 -22.17
N TYR A 42 -5.46 7.47 -21.69
CA TYR A 42 -5.00 7.71 -20.32
C TYR A 42 -6.14 7.32 -19.37
N SER A 43 -6.45 6.02 -19.25
CA SER A 43 -7.31 5.54 -18.19
C SER A 43 -6.51 5.66 -16.90
N ARG A 44 -6.58 6.83 -16.26
CA ARG A 44 -6.12 6.99 -14.89
C ARG A 44 -7.06 6.12 -14.06
N THR A 45 -6.72 4.84 -13.87
CA THR A 45 -7.36 3.96 -12.90
C THR A 45 -7.18 4.65 -11.55
N ARG A 46 -8.16 5.48 -11.17
CA ARG A 46 -8.25 5.98 -9.80
C ARG A 46 -8.40 4.72 -8.96
N GLY A 47 -7.37 4.39 -8.16
CA GLY A 47 -7.38 3.18 -7.35
C GLY A 47 -8.65 3.13 -6.51
N ARG A 48 -9.38 2.02 -6.57
CA ARG A 48 -10.69 1.85 -5.90
C ARG A 48 -10.58 1.62 -4.39
N CYS A 49 -9.38 1.72 -3.87
CA CYS A 49 -9.03 1.38 -2.50
C CYS A 49 -8.22 2.51 -1.82
N THR A 50 -8.03 3.65 -2.48
CA THR A 50 -7.26 4.77 -1.93
C THR A 50 -8.08 5.62 -0.96
N PRO A 51 -7.45 6.40 -0.07
CA PRO A 51 -8.16 7.37 0.76
C PRO A 51 -9.07 8.30 -0.04
N GLN A 52 -8.59 8.80 -1.19
CA GLN A 52 -9.36 9.71 -2.05
C GLN A 52 -10.61 9.04 -2.63
N PHE A 53 -10.53 7.75 -2.97
CA PHE A 53 -11.68 7.01 -3.47
C PHE A 53 -12.77 6.88 -2.41
N TRP A 54 -12.41 6.49 -1.18
CA TRP A 54 -13.37 6.36 -0.08
C TRP A 54 -13.97 7.70 0.36
N SER A 55 -13.23 8.80 0.22
CA SER A 55 -13.74 10.16 0.45
C SER A 55 -14.71 10.65 -0.63
N SER A 56 -14.74 10.03 -1.81
CA SER A 56 -15.59 10.45 -2.93
C SER A 56 -17.09 10.20 -2.72
N ARG A 57 -17.47 9.45 -1.68
CA ARG A 57 -18.85 9.03 -1.36
C ARG A 57 -19.58 8.28 -2.48
N ARG A 58 -18.88 7.80 -3.50
CA ARG A 58 -19.46 7.05 -4.62
C ARG A 58 -19.79 5.60 -4.25
N GLU A 59 -19.14 5.07 -3.22
CA GLU A 59 -19.33 3.70 -2.76
C GLU A 59 -19.87 3.67 -1.33
N ALA A 60 -20.80 2.74 -1.08
CA ALA A 60 -21.33 2.51 0.25
C ALA A 60 -20.24 1.93 1.15
N TRP A 61 -20.10 2.49 2.36
CA TRP A 61 -19.16 1.96 3.33
C TRP A 61 -19.65 0.64 3.95
N PRO A 62 -18.74 -0.21 4.42
CA PRO A 62 -19.08 -1.40 5.21
C PRO A 62 -19.94 -1.05 6.42
N ARG A 63 -20.94 -1.87 6.73
CA ARG A 63 -21.83 -1.67 7.90
C ARG A 63 -21.06 -1.56 9.22
N MET A 64 -19.87 -2.15 9.29
CA MET A 64 -19.01 -2.20 10.48
C MET A 64 -18.38 -0.86 10.80
N VAL A 65 -18.26 0.00 9.78
CA VAL A 65 -17.70 1.34 9.89
C VAL A 65 -18.58 2.24 9.02
N PRO A 66 -19.72 2.73 9.52
CA PRO A 66 -20.52 3.72 8.79
C PRO A 66 -19.78 5.07 8.71
N HIS A 67 -20.24 5.95 7.80
CA HIS A 67 -19.63 7.27 7.54
C HIS A 67 -19.40 8.13 8.80
N GLY A 68 -20.37 8.13 9.73
CA GLY A 68 -20.29 8.87 10.99
C GLY A 68 -19.44 8.21 12.08
N SER A 69 -18.70 7.15 11.77
CA SER A 69 -17.81 6.52 12.74
C SER A 69 -16.67 7.46 13.10
N THR A 70 -16.51 7.73 14.39
CA THR A 70 -15.42 8.55 14.90
C THR A 70 -14.12 7.76 15.00
N VAL A 71 -13.00 8.48 14.96
CA VAL A 71 -11.65 7.94 15.18
C VAL A 71 -11.58 7.22 16.53
N LEU A 72 -12.11 7.84 17.58
CA LEU A 72 -12.22 7.26 18.92
C LEU A 72 -12.96 5.92 18.91
N LYS A 73 -14.13 5.84 18.27
CA LYS A 73 -14.94 4.60 18.27
C LYS A 73 -14.26 3.46 17.51
N VAL A 74 -13.48 3.78 16.48
CA VAL A 74 -12.90 2.78 15.60
C VAL A 74 -11.53 2.29 16.09
N PHE A 75 -10.68 3.22 16.52
CA PHE A 75 -9.29 2.96 16.89
C PHE A 75 -9.04 3.03 18.41
N GLY A 76 -10.00 3.53 19.20
CA GLY A 76 -9.91 3.55 20.66
C GLY A 76 -9.25 4.81 21.23
N SER A 77 -9.08 4.82 22.55
CA SER A 77 -8.66 5.99 23.34
C SER A 77 -7.29 6.54 22.94
N ARG A 78 -6.34 5.67 22.61
CA ARG A 78 -4.99 6.08 22.20
C ARG A 78 -4.98 6.94 20.93
N ALA A 79 -5.95 6.75 20.04
CA ALA A 79 -6.13 7.64 18.90
C ALA A 79 -6.74 8.99 19.32
N SER A 80 -7.66 9.00 20.30
CA SER A 80 -8.26 10.25 20.80
C SER A 80 -7.34 11.13 21.65
N GLU A 81 -6.23 10.59 22.14
CA GLU A 81 -5.16 11.40 22.77
C GLU A 81 -4.48 12.32 21.74
N ARG A 82 -4.51 11.92 20.46
CA ARG A 82 -3.82 12.62 19.36
C ARG A 82 -4.77 13.39 18.46
N PHE A 83 -5.95 12.82 18.20
CA PHE A 83 -6.97 13.39 17.33
C PHE A 83 -8.20 13.82 18.14
N ARG A 84 -8.95 14.79 17.63
CA ARG A 84 -10.20 15.19 18.25
C ARG A 84 -11.16 14.00 18.40
N SER A 85 -11.84 13.93 19.53
CA SER A 85 -12.75 12.82 19.87
C SER A 85 -13.95 12.70 18.92
N ASP A 86 -14.40 13.82 18.36
CA ASP A 86 -15.50 13.92 17.41
C ASP A 86 -15.05 13.80 15.94
N MET A 87 -13.74 13.74 15.67
CA MET A 87 -13.21 13.58 14.32
C MET A 87 -13.73 12.29 13.68
N THR A 88 -14.36 12.42 12.52
CA THR A 88 -14.86 11.25 11.78
C THR A 88 -13.78 10.65 10.89
N LEU A 89 -13.90 9.34 10.58
CA LEU A 89 -13.00 8.74 9.60
C LEU A 89 -13.15 9.37 8.20
N LEU A 90 -14.32 9.92 7.89
CA LEU A 90 -14.56 10.61 6.62
C LEU A 90 -13.72 11.90 6.55
N GLU A 91 -13.73 12.70 7.61
CA GLU A 91 -12.88 13.89 7.74
C GLU A 91 -11.41 13.52 7.65
N ALA A 92 -10.97 12.49 8.39
CA ALA A 92 -9.57 12.05 8.40
C ALA A 92 -9.00 11.67 7.02
N ARG A 93 -9.85 11.32 6.05
CA ARG A 93 -9.43 11.03 4.67
C ARG A 93 -9.63 12.19 3.69
N ALA A 94 -10.35 13.23 4.09
CA ALA A 94 -10.57 14.44 3.30
C ALA A 94 -9.48 15.49 3.57
N VAL A 95 -8.87 15.46 4.75
CA VAL A 95 -7.80 16.36 5.16
C VAL A 95 -6.56 16.11 4.29
N ASN A 96 -6.21 17.11 3.48
CA ASN A 96 -4.95 17.19 2.73
C ASN A 96 -3.92 18.03 3.51
N GLU A 97 -3.94 17.98 4.85
CA GLU A 97 -2.88 18.62 5.64
C GLU A 97 -1.59 17.81 5.47
N GLU A 98 -0.90 18.12 4.38
CA GLU A 98 0.43 17.64 4.04
C GLU A 98 1.38 18.11 5.14
N GLY A 99 1.93 17.17 5.92
CA GLY A 99 3.01 17.43 6.85
C GLY A 99 2.90 16.75 8.21
N GLU A 100 1.70 16.39 8.68
CA GLU A 100 1.58 15.67 9.96
C GLU A 100 1.59 14.15 9.75
N VAL A 101 2.69 13.50 10.15
CA VAL A 101 2.94 12.07 9.93
C VAL A 101 1.83 11.18 10.51
N PHE A 102 1.25 11.58 11.65
CA PHE A 102 0.16 10.84 12.29
C PHE A 102 -1.17 10.99 11.55
N SER A 103 -1.52 12.18 11.06
CA SER A 103 -2.67 12.36 10.15
C SER A 103 -2.51 11.54 8.88
N GLU A 104 -1.30 11.46 8.32
CA GLU A 104 -1.05 10.64 7.13
C GLU A 104 -1.23 9.15 7.41
N LEU A 105 -0.78 8.69 8.58
CA LEU A 105 -1.03 7.34 9.07
C LEU A 105 -2.54 7.09 9.22
N LEU A 106 -3.26 7.98 9.89
CA LEU A 106 -4.70 7.87 10.10
C LEU A 106 -5.45 7.80 8.78
N LYS A 107 -5.08 8.64 7.81
CA LYS A 107 -5.66 8.66 6.46
C LYS A 107 -5.50 7.30 5.75
N GLN A 108 -4.27 6.77 5.72
CA GLN A 108 -3.97 5.50 5.05
C GLN A 108 -4.56 4.29 5.80
N ALA A 109 -4.49 4.27 7.13
CA ALA A 109 -5.07 3.22 7.96
C ALA A 109 -6.61 3.20 7.86
N SER A 110 -7.25 4.36 7.78
CA SER A 110 -8.70 4.46 7.59
C SER A 110 -9.15 3.87 6.24
N ALA A 111 -8.38 4.09 5.18
CA ALA A 111 -8.63 3.44 3.89
C ALA A 111 -8.38 1.93 3.97
N ALA A 112 -7.27 1.51 4.57
CA ALA A 112 -6.93 0.10 4.77
C ALA A 112 -8.00 -0.65 5.55
N LEU A 113 -8.59 -0.02 6.57
CA LEU A 113 -9.66 -0.61 7.36
C LEU A 113 -10.91 -0.83 6.51
N LEU A 114 -11.33 0.15 5.70
CA LEU A 114 -12.46 -0.04 4.79
C LEU A 114 -12.18 -1.14 3.77
N ASN A 115 -10.97 -1.17 3.20
CA ASN A 115 -10.56 -2.20 2.27
C ASN A 115 -10.60 -3.59 2.90
N SER A 116 -10.13 -3.74 4.15
CA SER A 116 -10.15 -5.02 4.87
C SER A 116 -11.56 -5.60 5.05
N TYR A 117 -12.59 -4.75 5.07
CA TYR A 117 -13.99 -5.18 5.13
C TYR A 117 -14.64 -5.33 3.75
N ALA A 118 -14.27 -4.48 2.78
CA ALA A 118 -14.97 -4.36 1.50
C ALA A 118 -14.33 -5.15 0.35
N ARG A 119 -13.04 -5.49 0.45
CA ARG A 119 -12.25 -6.02 -0.66
C ARG A 119 -11.75 -7.41 -0.33
N LYS A 120 -12.07 -8.37 -1.19
CA LYS A 120 -11.57 -9.75 -1.06
C LYS A 120 -10.07 -9.77 -1.36
N GLY A 121 -9.32 -10.52 -0.56
CA GLY A 121 -7.86 -10.65 -0.74
C GLY A 121 -7.05 -9.43 -0.34
N TYR A 122 -7.66 -8.45 0.35
CA TYR A 122 -6.88 -7.36 0.96
C TYR A 122 -5.91 -7.96 2.01
N PRO A 123 -4.63 -7.55 2.02
CA PRO A 123 -3.57 -8.26 2.75
C PRO A 123 -3.60 -8.07 4.28
N TYR A 124 -4.47 -7.20 4.79
CA TYR A 124 -4.63 -6.99 6.23
C TYR A 124 -6.08 -7.28 6.64
N SER A 125 -6.26 -7.99 7.73
CA SER A 125 -7.54 -8.05 8.42
C SER A 125 -7.84 -6.72 9.13
N ALA A 126 -9.12 -6.47 9.42
CA ALA A 126 -9.54 -5.26 10.13
C ALA A 126 -8.90 -5.14 11.52
N TRP A 127 -8.69 -6.27 12.21
CA TRP A 127 -8.00 -6.30 13.50
C TRP A 127 -6.54 -5.86 13.37
N GLU A 128 -5.80 -6.43 12.40
CA GLU A 128 -4.41 -6.06 12.16
C GLU A 128 -4.27 -4.57 11.81
N VAL A 129 -5.17 -4.02 10.99
CA VAL A 129 -5.15 -2.58 10.68
C VAL A 129 -5.28 -1.75 11.95
N LYS A 130 -6.23 -2.08 12.85
CA LYS A 130 -6.43 -1.35 14.11
C LYS A 130 -5.20 -1.48 15.03
N THR A 131 -4.65 -2.69 15.18
CA THR A 131 -3.46 -2.91 16.00
C THR A 131 -2.26 -2.13 15.46
N LEU A 132 -1.99 -2.21 14.17
CA LEU A 132 -0.89 -1.50 13.53
C LEU A 132 -1.07 0.01 13.62
N MET A 133 -2.29 0.54 13.42
CA MET A 133 -2.58 1.96 13.61
C MET A 133 -2.14 2.42 15.01
N ILE A 134 -2.52 1.68 16.05
CA ILE A 134 -2.17 2.01 17.44
C ILE A 134 -0.66 1.92 17.69
N GLN A 135 0.02 0.94 17.10
CA GLN A 135 1.49 0.85 17.14
C GLN A 135 2.16 2.03 16.43
N GLY A 136 1.59 2.50 15.33
CA GLY A 136 2.10 3.67 14.60
C GLY A 136 2.03 4.96 15.41
N LEU A 137 1.04 5.09 16.30
CA LEU A 137 0.90 6.25 17.19
C LEU A 137 1.97 6.34 18.29
N VAL A 138 2.86 5.34 18.43
CA VAL A 138 3.93 5.35 19.45
C VAL A 138 5.05 6.33 19.10
N SER A 139 5.34 6.56 17.82
CA SER A 139 6.40 7.47 17.37
C SER A 139 6.21 7.88 15.92
N GLU A 140 6.76 9.02 15.52
CA GLU A 140 6.71 9.47 14.12
C GLU A 140 7.37 8.47 13.16
N GLY A 141 8.49 7.85 13.57
CA GLY A 141 9.15 6.82 12.76
C GLY A 141 8.28 5.57 12.56
N ALA A 142 7.53 5.14 13.58
CA ALA A 142 6.57 4.04 13.44
C ALA A 142 5.41 4.43 12.53
N ALA A 143 4.86 5.64 12.72
CA ALA A 143 3.80 6.18 11.89
C ALA A 143 4.23 6.24 10.41
N ALA A 144 5.38 6.84 10.09
CA ALA A 144 5.87 6.95 8.71
C ALA A 144 6.03 5.58 8.03
N ARG A 145 6.61 4.59 8.72
CA ARG A 145 6.76 3.23 8.18
C ARG A 145 5.41 2.57 7.90
N LEU A 146 4.45 2.70 8.83
CA LEU A 146 3.14 2.08 8.68
C LEU A 146 2.27 2.81 7.65
N THR A 147 2.37 4.14 7.55
CA THR A 147 1.80 4.93 6.46
C THR A 147 2.25 4.37 5.11
N LYS A 148 3.57 4.15 4.93
CA LYS A 148 4.09 3.58 3.69
C LYS A 148 3.54 2.18 3.42
N ARG A 149 3.49 1.32 4.42
CA ARG A 149 2.96 -0.05 4.29
C ARG A 149 1.47 -0.06 3.89
N PHE A 150 0.65 0.77 4.53
CA PHE A 150 -0.77 0.87 4.19
C PHE A 150 -0.98 1.49 2.82
N SER A 151 -0.22 2.53 2.45
CA SER A 151 -0.30 3.12 1.11
C SER A 151 -0.04 2.07 0.03
N VAL A 152 1.05 1.30 0.14
CA VAL A 152 1.37 0.24 -0.83
C VAL A 152 0.24 -0.79 -0.94
N ALA A 153 -0.34 -1.22 0.18
CA ALA A 153 -1.44 -2.18 0.17
C ALA A 153 -2.74 -1.60 -0.42
N ASN A 154 -3.02 -0.32 -0.14
CA ASN A 154 -4.16 0.41 -0.70
C ASN A 154 -4.02 0.60 -2.22
N ASP A 155 -2.80 0.87 -2.69
CA ASP A 155 -2.51 1.07 -4.11
C ASP A 155 -2.53 -0.25 -4.90
N ALA A 156 -2.13 -1.36 -4.28
CA ALA A 156 -2.13 -2.69 -4.89
C ALA A 156 -3.50 -3.40 -4.86
N CYS A 157 -4.50 -2.80 -4.22
CA CYS A 157 -5.83 -3.39 -4.07
C CYS A 157 -6.66 -3.28 -5.37
N ILE A 158 -7.32 -4.38 -5.73
CA ILE A 158 -8.09 -4.57 -6.98
C ILE A 158 -9.60 -4.56 -6.71
#